data_AF-A0A136NEH1-F1
#
_entry.id   AF-A0A136NEH1-F1
#
_cell.length_a   1.000
_cell.length_b   1.000
_cell.length_c   1.000
_cell.angle_alpha   90.00
_cell.angle_beta   90.00
_cell.angle_gamma   90.00
#
_symmetry.space_group_name_H-M   'P 1'
#
loop_
_entity.id
_entity.type
_entity.pdbx_description
1 polymer ?
#
loop_
_entity_poly.entity_id
_entity_poly.type
_entity_poly.pdbx_seq_one_letter_code
_entity_poly.pdbx_strand_id
1 'polypeptide(L)'
;PFFLNNAKEPGAKELFAKILTLFTGAASLVFVVLTFTIQDIIRIPLPFKGYIIGEQYWGGVIIVPIVLLAYLFLGIYTNLIAGVYIEKKTKYLPFITGLGAMLNIASALLLIPVWGITGSALSTLISYVAMAVYIYFVSQKFYPVKYELSKVLIILGINIAAILIFFNTFGLLGLPARIAAAVILCTGIIYTAQLYKAKMLFSKK
;
A
#
# COMPACT_ATOMS: atom_id res chain seq x y z
N PRO A 1 3.58 23.23 -3.74
CA PRO A 1 3.03 21.90 -3.34
C PRO A 1 2.44 21.96 -1.93
N PHE A 2 1.33 21.25 -1.68
CA PHE A 2 0.57 21.28 -0.42
C PHE A 2 1.44 21.13 0.85
N PHE A 3 2.41 20.22 0.83
CA PHE A 3 3.33 19.98 1.96
C PHE A 3 4.27 21.16 2.26
N LEU A 4 4.73 21.90 1.24
CA LEU A 4 5.64 23.04 1.42
C LEU A 4 4.92 24.29 1.93
N ASN A 5 3.64 24.45 1.56
CA ASN A 5 2.84 25.60 2.00
C ASN A 5 2.39 25.44 3.46
N ASN A 6 2.10 24.23 3.91
CA ASN A 6 1.62 23.96 5.28
C ASN A 6 2.75 23.63 6.28
N ALA A 7 4.00 23.44 5.84
CA ALA A 7 5.11 23.04 6.72
C ALA A 7 5.45 24.06 7.82
N LYS A 8 5.05 25.33 7.66
CA LYS A 8 5.33 26.43 8.59
C LYS A 8 4.22 26.65 9.63
N GLU A 9 3.08 25.96 9.51
CA GLU A 9 1.96 26.16 10.43
C GLU A 9 2.14 25.38 11.75
N PRO A 10 1.72 25.94 12.88
CA PRO A 10 1.63 25.20 14.13
C PRO A 10 0.68 24.01 13.95
N GLY A 11 1.20 22.79 14.06
CA GLY A 11 0.44 21.54 13.86
C GLY A 11 0.75 20.78 12.57
N ALA A 12 1.64 21.26 11.70
CA ALA A 12 2.00 20.61 10.43
C ALA A 12 2.43 19.14 10.59
N LYS A 13 3.21 18.83 11.64
CA LYS A 13 3.64 17.46 11.95
C LYS A 13 2.49 16.53 12.27
N GLU A 14 1.50 17.01 13.02
CA GLU A 14 0.29 16.24 13.32
C GLU A 14 -0.54 16.00 12.05
N LEU A 15 -0.63 17.01 11.18
CA LEU A 15 -1.27 16.88 9.88
C LEU A 15 -0.58 15.83 9.01
N PHE A 16 0.76 15.78 8.95
CA PHE A 16 1.45 14.73 8.20
C PHE A 16 1.26 13.33 8.78
N ALA A 17 1.21 13.20 10.11
CA ALA A 17 0.85 11.94 10.74
C ALA A 17 -0.56 11.48 10.33
N LYS A 18 -1.53 12.41 10.31
CA LYS A 18 -2.91 12.16 9.86
C LYS A 18 -2.96 11.72 8.41
N ILE A 19 -2.27 12.45 7.53
CA ILE A 19 -2.26 12.18 6.10
C ILE A 19 -1.71 10.78 5.82
N LEU A 20 -0.64 10.37 6.50
CA LEU A 20 -0.09 9.02 6.32
C LEU A 20 -1.10 7.93 6.70
N THR A 21 -1.75 8.04 7.87
CA THR A 21 -2.75 7.07 8.32
C THR A 21 -3.97 7.05 7.40
N LEU A 22 -4.48 8.21 7.01
CA LEU A 22 -5.63 8.33 6.11
C LEU A 22 -5.32 7.78 4.72
N PHE A 23 -4.16 8.12 4.17
CA PHE A 23 -3.68 7.60 2.90
C PHE A 23 -3.57 6.08 2.95
N THR A 24 -2.92 5.54 3.98
CA THR A 24 -2.75 4.08 4.14
C THR A 24 -4.13 3.40 4.22
N GLY A 25 -5.06 3.94 5.00
CA GLY A 25 -6.41 3.41 5.10
C GLY A 25 -7.17 3.45 3.77
N ALA A 26 -7.19 4.61 3.10
CA ALA A 26 -7.88 4.77 1.82
C ALA A 26 -7.29 3.87 0.71
N ALA A 27 -5.96 3.82 0.60
CA ALA A 27 -5.27 2.93 -0.33
C ALA A 27 -5.56 1.46 -0.02
N SER A 28 -5.66 1.09 1.26
CA SER A 28 -6.01 -0.28 1.69
C SER A 28 -7.44 -0.66 1.36
N LEU A 29 -8.39 0.29 1.37
CA LEU A 29 -9.76 0.02 0.94
C LEU A 29 -9.80 -0.32 -0.56
N VAL A 30 -9.11 0.46 -1.38
CA VAL A 30 -8.97 0.19 -2.82
C VAL A 30 -8.28 -1.15 -3.04
N PHE A 31 -7.21 -1.42 -2.29
CA PHE A 31 -6.47 -2.69 -2.31
C PHE A 31 -7.39 -3.90 -2.06
N VAL A 32 -8.17 -3.88 -0.98
CA VAL A 32 -9.06 -4.99 -0.61
C VAL A 32 -10.14 -5.18 -1.66
N VAL A 33 -10.81 -4.11 -2.08
CA VAL A 33 -11.87 -4.18 -3.08
C VAL A 33 -11.35 -4.80 -4.38
N LEU A 34 -10.22 -4.30 -4.90
CA LEU A 34 -9.64 -4.83 -6.13
C LEU A 34 -9.19 -6.29 -5.96
N THR A 35 -8.54 -6.63 -4.85
CA THR A 35 -8.06 -7.99 -4.59
C THR A 35 -9.18 -9.02 -4.69
N PHE A 36 -10.36 -8.74 -4.13
CA PHE A 36 -11.47 -9.69 -4.12
C PHE A 36 -12.35 -9.66 -5.38
N THR A 37 -12.36 -8.55 -6.13
CA THR A 37 -13.24 -8.35 -7.30
C THR A 37 -12.54 -8.48 -8.65
N ILE A 38 -11.19 -8.45 -8.69
CA ILE A 38 -10.43 -8.45 -9.94
C ILE A 38 -10.77 -9.62 -10.85
N GLN A 39 -10.97 -10.83 -10.28
CA GLN A 39 -11.34 -12.03 -11.05
C GLN A 39 -12.64 -11.87 -11.84
N ASP A 40 -13.59 -11.12 -11.31
CA ASP A 40 -14.89 -10.91 -11.94
C ASP A 40 -14.81 -9.72 -12.89
N ILE A 41 -14.14 -8.62 -12.51
CA ILE A 41 -13.94 -7.43 -13.33
C ILE A 41 -13.33 -7.79 -14.69
N ILE A 42 -12.30 -8.64 -14.70
CA ILE A 42 -11.59 -9.01 -15.94
C ILE A 42 -12.42 -9.91 -16.87
N ARG A 43 -13.47 -10.55 -16.34
CA ARG A 43 -14.37 -11.46 -17.07
C ARG A 43 -15.68 -10.79 -17.50
N ILE A 44 -15.87 -9.49 -17.24
CA ILE A 44 -17.05 -8.76 -17.71
C ILE A 44 -16.97 -8.62 -19.24
N PRO A 45 -17.94 -9.17 -20.00
CA PRO A 45 -17.95 -9.03 -21.45
C PRO A 45 -18.33 -7.60 -21.84
N LEU A 46 -17.53 -6.97 -22.70
CA LEU A 46 -17.87 -5.70 -23.33
C LEU A 46 -18.80 -5.94 -24.52
N PRO A 47 -19.83 -5.09 -24.70
CA PRO A 47 -20.93 -5.36 -25.63
C PRO A 47 -20.53 -5.48 -27.11
N PHE A 48 -19.32 -5.08 -27.53
CA PHE A 48 -18.95 -5.08 -28.95
C PHE A 48 -17.53 -5.59 -29.29
N LYS A 49 -16.66 -5.96 -28.33
CA LYS A 49 -15.23 -6.27 -28.63
C LYS A 49 -14.50 -7.25 -27.68
N GLY A 50 -15.20 -8.09 -26.92
CA GLY A 50 -14.57 -9.11 -26.05
C GLY A 50 -14.47 -8.68 -24.58
N TYR A 51 -13.48 -9.15 -23.84
CA TYR A 51 -13.28 -8.83 -22.42
C TYR A 51 -12.36 -7.60 -22.23
N ILE A 52 -12.43 -6.95 -21.06
CA ILE A 52 -11.51 -5.84 -20.70
C ILE A 52 -10.04 -6.31 -20.78
N ILE A 53 -9.79 -7.56 -20.40
CA ILE A 53 -8.49 -8.22 -20.49
C ILE A 53 -8.67 -9.52 -21.29
N GLY A 54 -7.88 -9.69 -22.36
CA GLY A 54 -7.91 -10.93 -23.15
C GLY A 54 -7.57 -12.17 -22.32
N GLU A 55 -8.19 -13.30 -22.63
CA GLU A 55 -8.11 -14.54 -21.85
C GLU A 55 -6.66 -15.01 -21.59
N GLN A 56 -5.77 -14.79 -22.56
CA GLN A 56 -4.34 -15.11 -22.45
C GLN A 56 -3.62 -14.40 -21.28
N TYR A 57 -4.19 -13.31 -20.75
CA TYR A 57 -3.62 -12.54 -19.64
C TYR A 57 -4.28 -12.85 -18.29
N TRP A 58 -5.29 -13.71 -18.24
CA TRP A 58 -6.00 -14.03 -16.99
C TRP A 58 -5.10 -14.76 -15.99
N GLY A 59 -4.06 -15.46 -16.45
CA GLY A 59 -3.02 -16.02 -15.59
C GLY A 59 -2.28 -14.96 -14.77
N GLY A 60 -2.24 -13.70 -15.23
CA GLY A 60 -1.63 -12.58 -14.52
C GLY A 60 -2.45 -12.06 -13.33
N VAL A 61 -3.71 -12.48 -13.17
CA VAL A 61 -4.54 -12.02 -12.03
C VAL A 61 -3.93 -12.41 -10.69
N ILE A 62 -3.19 -13.52 -10.65
CA ILE A 62 -2.57 -14.05 -9.43
C ILE A 62 -1.55 -13.08 -8.81
N ILE A 63 -0.91 -12.23 -9.61
CA ILE A 63 0.10 -11.27 -9.12
C ILE A 63 -0.50 -9.93 -8.69
N VAL A 64 -1.76 -9.64 -9.04
CA VAL A 64 -2.39 -8.33 -8.81
C VAL A 64 -2.35 -7.92 -7.33
N PRO A 65 -2.71 -8.77 -6.35
CA PRO A 65 -2.65 -8.38 -4.95
C PRO A 65 -1.22 -8.07 -4.48
N ILE A 66 -0.21 -8.79 -4.99
CA ILE A 66 1.20 -8.55 -4.65
C ILE A 66 1.64 -7.18 -5.17
N VAL A 67 1.29 -6.87 -6.42
CA VAL A 67 1.62 -5.60 -7.07
C VAL A 67 0.91 -4.42 -6.40
N LEU A 68 -0.38 -4.57 -6.07
CA LEU A 68 -1.13 -3.53 -5.36
C LEU A 68 -0.51 -3.24 -3.98
N LEU A 69 -0.03 -4.26 -3.28
CA LEU A 69 0.66 -4.08 -2.00
C LEU A 69 1.98 -3.32 -2.20
N ALA A 70 2.72 -3.63 -3.26
CA ALA A 70 3.94 -2.91 -3.60
C ALA A 70 3.64 -1.42 -3.82
N TYR A 71 2.62 -1.09 -4.62
CA TYR A 71 2.21 0.31 -4.85
C TYR A 71 1.72 1.01 -3.58
N LEU A 72 1.09 0.29 -2.65
CA LEU A 72 0.74 0.84 -1.35
C LEU A 72 1.99 1.26 -0.57
N PHE A 73 3.04 0.44 -0.55
CA PHE A 73 4.33 0.82 0.04
C PHE A 73 5.00 1.98 -0.68
N LEU A 74 4.92 2.05 -2.01
CA LEU A 74 5.41 3.21 -2.78
C LEU A 74 4.65 4.50 -2.40
N GLY A 75 3.34 4.39 -2.16
CA GLY A 75 2.51 5.49 -1.66
C GLY A 75 2.90 5.94 -0.26
N ILE A 76 3.17 4.99 0.66
CA ILE A 76 3.73 5.28 1.99
C ILE A 76 5.07 6.00 1.86
N TYR A 77 5.96 5.49 1.01
CA TYR A 77 7.25 6.11 0.71
C TYR A 77 7.06 7.57 0.26
N THR A 78 6.14 7.82 -0.68
CA THR A 78 5.86 9.16 -1.21
C THR A 78 5.37 10.13 -0.13
N ASN A 79 4.56 9.67 0.82
CA ASN A 79 4.12 10.48 1.96
C ASN A 79 5.26 10.84 2.91
N LEU A 80 6.17 9.89 3.15
CA LEU A 80 7.32 10.07 4.05
C LEU A 80 8.42 10.94 3.44
N ILE A 81 8.57 10.94 2.11
CA ILE A 81 9.49 11.84 1.41
C ILE A 81 9.22 13.32 1.74
N ALA A 82 7.97 13.70 2.03
CA ALA A 82 7.60 15.07 2.36
C ALA A 82 8.46 15.65 3.50
N GLY A 83 8.74 14.87 4.56
CA GLY A 83 9.60 15.31 5.66
C GLY A 83 11.04 15.59 5.23
N VAL A 84 11.56 14.80 4.29
CA VAL A 84 12.91 14.98 3.72
C VAL A 84 12.99 16.21 2.82
N TYR A 85 11.94 16.51 2.05
CA TYR A 85 11.87 17.74 1.25
C TYR A 85 11.79 18.99 2.11
N ILE A 86 10.99 18.96 3.19
CA ILE A 86 10.84 20.09 4.11
C ILE A 86 12.18 20.46 4.75
N GLU A 87 12.95 19.47 5.19
CA GLU A 87 14.28 19.66 5.79
C GLU A 87 15.41 19.81 4.74
N LYS A 88 15.06 19.87 3.45
CA LYS A 88 16.01 19.99 2.33
C LYS A 88 17.12 18.92 2.35
N LYS A 89 16.82 17.71 2.86
CA LYS A 89 17.74 16.57 2.92
C LYS A 89 17.61 15.65 1.70
N THR A 90 17.35 16.20 0.53
CA THR A 90 17.10 15.46 -0.71
C THR A 90 18.26 14.57 -1.15
N LYS A 91 19.49 14.85 -0.68
CA LYS A 91 20.67 14.02 -0.94
C LYS A 91 20.51 12.55 -0.54
N TYR A 92 19.61 12.22 0.38
CA TYR A 92 19.35 10.82 0.77
C TYR A 92 18.45 10.10 -0.23
N LEU A 93 17.63 10.80 -1.02
CA LEU A 93 16.67 10.17 -1.93
C LEU A 93 17.35 9.30 -3.00
N PRO A 94 18.43 9.74 -3.68
CA PRO A 94 19.14 8.89 -4.64
C PRO A 94 19.71 7.61 -4.03
N PHE A 95 20.19 7.66 -2.78
CA PHE A 95 20.68 6.46 -2.09
C PHE A 95 19.54 5.48 -1.79
N ILE A 96 18.36 5.99 -1.42
CA ILE A 96 17.19 5.17 -1.14
C ILE A 96 16.67 4.52 -2.42
N THR A 97 16.53 5.30 -3.50
CA THR A 97 16.07 4.77 -4.79
C THR A 97 17.12 3.82 -5.39
N GLY A 98 18.41 4.13 -5.23
CA GLY A 98 19.50 3.24 -5.65
C GLY A 98 19.49 1.91 -4.90
N LEU A 99 19.29 1.93 -3.57
CA LEU A 99 19.13 0.72 -2.77
C LEU A 99 17.90 -0.09 -3.22
N GLY A 100 16.77 0.57 -3.46
CA GLY A 100 15.56 -0.06 -3.98
C GLY A 100 15.81 -0.75 -5.33
N ALA A 101 16.42 -0.03 -6.28
CA ALA A 101 16.76 -0.58 -7.59
C ALA A 101 17.70 -1.79 -7.50
N MET A 102 18.73 -1.71 -6.64
CA MET A 102 19.65 -2.81 -6.40
C MET A 102 18.93 -4.04 -5.82
N LEU A 103 18.07 -3.83 -4.80
CA LEU A 103 17.28 -4.91 -4.22
C LEU A 103 16.28 -5.50 -5.22
N ASN A 104 15.68 -4.67 -6.07
CA ASN A 104 14.77 -5.11 -7.11
C ASN A 104 15.49 -6.03 -8.09
N ILE A 105 16.64 -5.61 -8.63
CA ILE A 105 17.42 -6.39 -9.60
C ILE A 105 17.93 -7.68 -8.96
N ALA A 106 18.52 -7.60 -7.76
CA ALA A 106 19.05 -8.76 -7.06
C ALA A 106 17.95 -9.79 -6.76
N SER A 107 16.79 -9.33 -6.27
CA SER A 107 15.65 -10.21 -6.00
C SER A 107 15.07 -10.76 -7.30
N ALA A 108 14.98 -9.96 -8.36
CA ALA A 108 14.44 -10.39 -9.65
C ALA A 108 15.29 -11.51 -10.25
N LEU A 109 16.63 -11.38 -10.20
CA LEU A 109 17.55 -12.41 -10.68
C LEU A 109 17.43 -13.73 -9.90
N LEU A 110 17.10 -13.69 -8.61
CA LEU A 110 16.93 -14.87 -7.77
C LEU A 110 15.52 -15.48 -7.85
N LEU A 111 14.48 -14.65 -7.92
CA LEU A 111 13.09 -15.08 -7.79
C LEU A 111 12.41 -15.39 -9.12
N ILE A 112 12.80 -14.74 -10.22
CA ILE A 112 12.21 -15.00 -11.55
C ILE A 112 12.46 -16.44 -12.02
N PRO A 113 13.67 -17.03 -11.87
CA PRO A 113 13.90 -18.42 -12.29
C PRO A 113 13.02 -19.44 -11.56
N VAL A 114 12.62 -19.15 -10.32
CA VAL A 114 11.86 -20.08 -9.47
C VAL A 114 10.35 -19.83 -9.54
N TRP A 115 9.93 -18.56 -9.57
CA TRP A 115 8.52 -18.16 -9.46
C TRP A 115 7.99 -17.35 -10.65
N GLY A 116 8.79 -17.19 -11.71
CA GLY A 116 8.39 -16.50 -12.94
C GLY A 116 7.85 -15.09 -12.68
N ILE A 117 6.66 -14.81 -13.21
CA ILE A 117 5.98 -13.52 -13.08
C ILE A 117 5.71 -13.13 -11.61
N THR A 118 5.40 -14.10 -10.75
CA THR A 118 5.19 -13.86 -9.31
C THR A 118 6.50 -13.45 -8.64
N GLY A 119 7.63 -14.02 -9.06
CA GLY A 119 8.96 -13.62 -8.60
C GLY A 119 9.29 -12.17 -8.93
N SER A 120 8.93 -11.70 -10.13
CA SER A 120 9.08 -10.30 -10.52
C SER A 120 8.21 -9.35 -9.67
N ALA A 121 6.94 -9.73 -9.41
CA ALA A 121 6.06 -8.96 -8.54
C ALA A 121 6.59 -8.86 -7.10
N LEU A 122 7.07 -9.98 -6.54
CA LEU A 122 7.69 -10.01 -5.21
C LEU A 122 8.96 -9.16 -5.13
N SER A 123 9.76 -9.14 -6.19
CA SER A 123 10.98 -8.31 -6.26
C SER A 123 10.65 -6.81 -6.20
N THR A 124 9.54 -6.42 -6.82
CA THR A 124 9.02 -5.04 -6.75
C THR A 124 8.51 -4.71 -5.35
N LEU A 125 7.78 -5.63 -4.73
CA LEU A 125 7.33 -5.48 -3.35
C LEU A 125 8.51 -5.31 -2.38
N ILE A 126 9.52 -6.17 -2.44
CA ILE A 126 10.72 -6.12 -1.59
C ILE A 126 11.41 -4.76 -1.73
N SER A 127 11.60 -4.29 -2.96
CA SER A 127 12.20 -2.98 -3.23
C SER A 127 11.39 -1.85 -2.58
N TYR A 128 10.08 -1.78 -2.81
CA TYR A 128 9.26 -0.69 -2.28
C TYR A 128 9.09 -0.73 -0.77
N VAL A 129 9.04 -1.93 -0.17
CA VAL A 129 9.09 -2.09 1.29
C VAL A 129 10.41 -1.54 1.84
N ALA A 130 11.56 -1.93 1.26
CA ALA A 130 12.86 -1.43 1.70
C ALA A 130 12.98 0.09 1.58
N MET A 131 12.50 0.65 0.46
CA MET A 131 12.46 2.10 0.26
C MET A 131 11.58 2.81 1.32
N ALA A 132 10.38 2.30 1.58
CA ALA A 132 9.45 2.85 2.57
C ALA A 132 10.02 2.80 4.00
N VAL A 133 10.67 1.69 4.37
CA VAL A 133 11.31 1.52 5.67
C VAL A 133 12.49 2.48 5.81
N TYR A 134 13.35 2.60 4.80
CA TYR A 134 14.51 3.46 4.90
C TYR A 134 14.15 4.95 4.91
N ILE A 135 13.20 5.37 4.06
CA ILE A 135 12.71 6.77 4.10
C ILE A 135 12.04 7.10 5.43
N TYR A 136 11.36 6.14 6.07
CA TYR A 136 10.79 6.34 7.40
C TYR A 136 11.86 6.73 8.41
N PHE A 137 12.96 5.97 8.49
CA PHE A 137 14.06 6.28 9.41
C PHE A 137 14.74 7.62 9.09
N VAL A 138 14.99 7.91 7.81
CA VAL A 138 15.59 9.18 7.39
C VAL A 138 14.66 10.36 7.71
N SER A 139 13.38 10.25 7.35
CA SER A 139 12.37 11.27 7.65
C SER A 139 12.27 11.50 9.15
N GLN A 140 12.24 10.44 9.96
CA GLN A 140 12.12 10.59 11.41
C GLN A 140 13.37 11.19 12.06
N LYS A 141 14.56 10.94 11.48
CA LYS A 141 15.82 11.53 11.94
C LYS A 141 15.88 13.05 11.73
N PHE A 142 15.41 13.55 10.59
CA PHE A 142 15.50 14.97 10.24
C PHE A 142 14.23 15.76 10.58
N TYR A 143 13.06 15.14 10.40
CA TYR A 143 11.76 15.73 10.62
C TYR A 143 10.91 14.81 11.52
N PRO A 144 11.18 14.77 12.84
CA PRO A 144 10.53 13.83 13.74
C PRO A 144 9.03 14.13 13.84
N VAL A 145 8.21 13.22 13.33
CA VAL A 145 6.76 13.25 13.34
C VAL A 145 6.25 12.08 14.18
N LYS A 146 5.24 12.33 15.02
CA LYS A 146 4.61 11.29 15.83
C LYS A 146 3.60 10.51 14.99
N TYR A 147 4.10 9.65 14.09
CA TYR A 147 3.26 8.78 13.27
C TYR A 147 2.54 7.74 14.11
N GLU A 148 1.30 7.42 13.75
CA GLU A 148 0.51 6.36 14.40
C GLU A 148 0.86 4.97 13.84
N LEU A 149 2.13 4.57 14.00
CA LEU A 149 2.66 3.35 13.41
C LEU A 149 1.84 2.10 13.76
N SER A 150 1.32 2.01 14.98
CA SER A 150 0.48 0.88 15.39
C SER A 150 -0.73 0.69 14.47
N LYS A 151 -1.38 1.78 14.05
CA LYS A 151 -2.53 1.71 13.14
C LYS A 151 -2.11 1.37 11.72
N VAL A 152 -1.04 1.99 11.24
CA VAL A 152 -0.48 1.67 9.91
C VAL A 152 -0.11 0.19 9.85
N LEU A 153 0.54 -0.35 10.87
CA LEU A 153 0.91 -1.76 10.95
C LEU A 153 -0.31 -2.68 11.04
N ILE A 154 -1.35 -2.33 11.80
CA ILE A 154 -2.61 -3.09 11.82
C ILE A 154 -3.26 -3.11 10.44
N ILE A 155 -3.36 -1.96 9.76
CA ILE A 155 -3.91 -1.85 8.41
C ILE A 155 -3.10 -2.69 7.41
N LEU A 156 -1.77 -2.63 7.47
CA LEU A 156 -0.90 -3.47 6.66
C LEU A 156 -1.09 -4.96 6.97
N GLY A 157 -1.27 -5.32 8.24
CA GLY A 157 -1.60 -6.68 8.66
C GLY A 157 -2.93 -7.18 8.07
N ILE A 158 -3.94 -6.31 8.00
CA ILE A 158 -5.22 -6.61 7.32
C ILE A 158 -4.99 -6.85 5.82
N ASN A 159 -4.16 -6.06 5.15
CA ASN A 159 -3.84 -6.29 3.73
C ASN A 159 -3.11 -7.61 3.51
N ILE A 160 -2.18 -7.99 4.40
CA ILE A 160 -1.51 -9.30 4.34
C ILE A 160 -2.54 -10.42 4.53
N ALA A 161 -3.44 -10.29 5.51
CA ALA A 161 -4.52 -11.26 5.72
C ALA A 161 -5.44 -11.36 4.48
N ALA A 162 -5.75 -10.25 3.82
CA ALA A 162 -6.52 -10.22 2.58
C ALA A 162 -5.83 -11.01 1.46
N ILE A 163 -4.50 -10.88 1.31
CA ILE A 163 -3.70 -11.66 0.36
C ILE A 163 -3.77 -13.16 0.70
N LEU A 164 -3.60 -13.52 1.97
CA LEU A 164 -3.66 -14.92 2.41
C LEU A 164 -5.03 -15.53 2.13
N ILE A 165 -6.11 -14.82 2.46
CA ILE A 165 -7.48 -15.26 2.17
C ILE A 165 -7.65 -15.42 0.66
N PHE A 166 -7.22 -14.44 -0.14
CA PHE A 166 -7.31 -14.50 -1.59
C PHE A 166 -6.63 -15.76 -2.16
N PHE A 167 -5.40 -16.05 -1.76
CA PHE A 167 -4.68 -17.24 -2.25
C PHE A 167 -5.29 -18.56 -1.78
N ASN A 168 -5.74 -18.65 -0.53
CA ASN A 168 -6.36 -19.87 0.00
C ASN A 168 -7.76 -20.14 -0.58
N THR A 169 -8.44 -19.11 -1.08
CA THR A 169 -9.82 -19.19 -1.57
C THR A 169 -9.93 -19.00 -3.08
N PHE A 170 -8.80 -18.87 -3.76
CA PHE A 170 -8.71 -18.61 -5.20
C PHE A 170 -9.45 -19.69 -5.98
N GLY A 171 -10.55 -19.32 -6.65
CA GLY A 171 -11.37 -20.25 -7.44
C GLY A 171 -12.31 -21.17 -6.63
N LEU A 172 -12.22 -21.17 -5.29
CA LEU A 172 -13.04 -22.00 -4.41
C LEU A 172 -14.29 -21.26 -3.89
N LEU A 173 -14.15 -19.97 -3.56
CA LEU A 173 -15.26 -19.18 -3.03
C LEU A 173 -16.10 -18.53 -4.14
N GLY A 174 -17.42 -18.70 -4.04
CA GLY A 174 -18.39 -17.94 -4.82
C GLY A 174 -18.27 -16.43 -4.58
N LEU A 175 -18.70 -15.63 -5.56
CA LEU A 175 -18.66 -14.16 -5.51
C LEU A 175 -19.26 -13.57 -4.21
N PRO A 176 -20.41 -14.05 -3.68
CA PRO A 176 -20.98 -13.48 -2.45
C PRO A 176 -20.05 -13.62 -1.23
N ALA A 177 -19.36 -14.75 -1.09
CA ALA A 177 -18.42 -14.97 0.02
C ALA A 177 -17.18 -14.09 -0.09
N ARG A 178 -16.67 -13.87 -1.32
CA ARG A 178 -15.55 -12.95 -1.60
C ARG A 178 -15.92 -11.51 -1.27
N ILE A 179 -17.13 -11.07 -1.62
CA ILE A 179 -17.65 -9.74 -1.27
C ILE A 179 -17.81 -9.61 0.25
N ALA A 180 -18.36 -10.62 0.93
CA ALA A 180 -18.50 -10.61 2.38
C ALA A 180 -17.14 -10.47 3.08
N ALA A 181 -16.13 -11.23 2.66
CA ALA A 181 -14.77 -11.11 3.17
C ALA A 181 -14.19 -9.71 2.94
N ALA A 182 -14.35 -9.15 1.74
CA ALA A 182 -13.91 -7.79 1.42
C ALA A 182 -14.59 -6.74 2.32
N VAL A 183 -15.90 -6.86 2.55
CA VAL A 183 -16.65 -5.95 3.43
C VAL A 183 -16.15 -6.02 4.87
N ILE A 184 -15.91 -7.23 5.42
CA ILE A 184 -15.38 -7.42 6.77
C ILE A 184 -13.99 -6.79 6.93
N LEU A 185 -13.12 -6.97 5.94
CA LEU A 185 -11.77 -6.39 5.96
C LEU A 185 -11.83 -4.86 5.83
N CYS A 186 -12.69 -4.34 4.96
CA CYS A 186 -12.93 -2.90 4.79
C CYS A 186 -13.48 -2.25 6.07
N THR A 187 -14.42 -2.89 6.77
CA THR A 187 -14.94 -2.36 8.05
C THR A 187 -13.85 -2.37 9.12
N GLY A 188 -12.99 -3.39 9.17
CA GLY A 188 -11.81 -3.41 10.04
C GLY A 188 -10.83 -2.26 9.77
N ILE A 189 -10.57 -1.96 8.49
CA ILE A 189 -9.72 -0.82 8.08
C ILE A 189 -10.37 0.50 8.49
N ILE A 190 -11.66 0.68 8.21
CA ILE A 190 -12.41 1.90 8.56
C ILE A 190 -12.43 2.10 10.08
N TYR A 191 -12.70 1.05 10.85
CA TYR A 191 -12.72 1.12 12.31
C TYR A 191 -11.34 1.52 12.87
N THR A 192 -10.27 0.90 12.36
CA THR A 192 -8.89 1.22 12.75
C THR A 192 -8.53 2.68 12.42
N ALA A 193 -8.96 3.17 11.25
CA ALA A 193 -8.79 4.56 10.86
C ALA A 193 -9.66 5.53 11.69
N GLN A 194 -10.87 5.13 12.08
CA GLN A 194 -11.84 5.95 12.83
C GLN A 194 -11.58 6.02 14.33
N LEU A 195 -10.92 5.04 14.95
CA LEU A 195 -10.44 5.13 16.35
C LEU A 195 -9.62 6.41 16.60
N TYR A 196 -9.11 7.04 15.53
CA TYR A 196 -8.51 8.36 15.55
C TYR A 196 -9.49 9.53 15.77
N LYS A 197 -10.64 9.56 15.07
CA LYS A 197 -11.64 10.63 15.23
C LYS A 197 -12.17 10.68 16.67
N ALA A 198 -12.39 9.50 17.28
CA ALA A 198 -12.87 9.39 18.66
C ALA A 198 -11.85 9.95 19.67
N LYS A 199 -10.57 9.55 19.59
CA LYS A 199 -9.53 10.08 20.49
C LYS A 199 -9.36 11.61 20.40
N MET A 200 -9.63 12.21 19.24
CA MET A 200 -9.53 13.67 19.06
C MET A 200 -10.71 14.44 19.70
N LEU A 201 -11.93 13.89 19.66
CA LEU A 201 -13.09 14.46 20.36
C LEU A 201 -12.90 14.46 21.89
N PHE A 202 -12.20 13.46 22.42
CA PHE A 202 -11.93 13.34 23.86
C PHE A 202 -10.62 14.00 24.30
N SER A 203 -9.70 14.33 23.39
CA SER A 203 -8.42 15.01 23.70
C SER A 203 -8.53 16.54 23.68
N LYS A 204 -9.73 17.10 23.44
CA LYS A 204 -9.99 18.54 23.45
C LYS A 204 -10.56 19.06 24.78
N LYS A 205 -10.43 18.31 25.87
CA LYS A 205 -10.77 18.75 27.24
C LYS A 205 -9.51 18.99 28.06
#